data_AF-A0A4Q3JDA6-F1
#
_entry.id   AF-A0A4Q3JDA6-F1
#
_cell.length_a   1.000
_cell.length_b   1.000
_cell.length_c   1.000
_cell.angle_alpha   90.00
_cell.angle_beta   90.00
_cell.angle_gamma   90.00
#
_symmetry.space_group_name_H-M   'P 1'
#
loop_
_entity.id
_entity.type
_entity.pdbx_description
1 polymer ?
#
loop_
_entity_poly.entity_id
_entity_poly.type
_entity_poly.pdbx_seq_one_letter_code
_entity_poly.pdbx_strand_id
1 'polypeptide(L)'
;MPGGGAEGCSVNSDCTTKPNGFCGQEFNVNQCQCVYGCLQDSDCASDELCECGTPVGRCLKASCKSGADCTEGGCAQHEIGMPGCGTQAYACQTKADECVSNQDCLDSKQGGLCHVENPGDPTTCEPFSCAVGRPLVVEQAWRLATLQASSAWG
;
A
#
# COMPACT_ATOMS: atom_id res chain seq x y z
N MET A 1 -0.40 27.44 26.97
CA MET A 1 0.20 26.12 27.24
C MET A 1 0.63 25.54 25.91
N PRO A 2 1.90 25.12 25.71
CA PRO A 2 2.29 24.40 24.50
C PRO A 2 1.90 22.94 24.68
N GLY A 3 0.71 22.59 24.20
CA GLY A 3 0.16 21.24 24.31
C GLY A 3 0.48 20.45 23.05
N GLY A 4 1.46 19.54 23.14
CA GLY A 4 1.54 18.40 22.25
C GLY A 4 0.34 17.48 22.53
N GLY A 5 -0.49 17.27 21.51
CA GLY A 5 -1.60 16.32 21.55
C GLY A 5 -2.12 16.04 20.14
N ALA A 6 -2.01 14.78 19.71
CA ALA A 6 -2.57 14.17 18.49
C ALA A 6 -1.94 14.60 17.14
N GLU A 7 -0.61 14.43 17.01
CA GLU A 7 0.25 14.29 15.81
C GLU A 7 -0.02 15.16 14.56
N GLY A 8 -0.51 16.37 14.75
CA GLY A 8 -0.43 17.41 13.71
C GLY A 8 1.00 17.94 13.53
N CYS A 9 1.42 18.16 12.30
CA CYS A 9 2.66 18.88 11.97
C CYS A 9 2.35 20.12 11.11
N SER A 10 3.26 21.08 11.11
CA SER A 10 3.16 22.27 10.25
C SER A 10 4.33 22.40 9.28
N VAL A 11 5.49 21.89 9.66
CA VAL A 11 6.72 21.90 8.86
C VAL A 11 7.51 20.61 9.06
N ASN A 12 8.38 20.26 8.11
CA ASN A 12 9.18 19.02 8.18
C ASN A 12 10.03 18.92 9.46
N SER A 13 10.50 20.05 9.99
CA SER A 13 11.29 20.09 11.22
C SER A 13 10.49 19.72 12.47
N ASP A 14 9.16 19.64 12.40
CA ASP A 14 8.34 19.14 13.50
C ASP A 14 8.48 17.60 13.63
N CYS A 15 8.87 16.92 12.54
CA CYS A 15 8.91 15.47 12.42
C CYS A 15 10.29 14.89 12.73
N THR A 16 10.62 14.87 14.02
CA THR A 16 11.97 14.51 14.51
C THR A 16 12.04 13.13 15.19
N THR A 17 10.92 12.42 15.30
CA THR A 17 10.85 11.13 16.01
C THR A 17 11.72 10.05 15.35
N LYS A 18 11.85 10.11 14.02
CA LYS A 18 12.71 9.21 13.23
C LYS A 18 13.39 10.02 12.11
N PRO A 19 14.50 9.51 11.55
CA PRO A 19 15.07 10.05 10.31
C PRO A 19 14.03 10.09 9.19
N ASN A 20 14.27 10.95 8.18
CA ASN A 20 13.44 11.04 6.97
C ASN A 20 11.96 11.37 7.27
N GLY A 21 11.71 12.11 8.36
CA GLY A 21 10.40 12.65 8.69
C GLY A 21 10.07 13.87 7.83
N PHE A 22 8.85 13.93 7.31
CA PHE A 22 8.31 15.12 6.67
C PHE A 22 6.88 15.37 7.11
N CYS A 23 6.48 16.63 7.01
CA CYS A 23 5.11 17.01 7.32
C CYS A 23 4.26 16.88 6.06
N GLY A 24 3.31 15.94 6.07
CA GLY A 24 2.55 15.59 4.89
C GLY A 24 1.13 15.17 5.19
N GLN A 25 0.28 15.25 4.17
CA GLN A 25 -1.06 14.69 4.21
C GLN A 25 -1.00 13.26 3.68
N GLU A 26 -1.43 12.28 4.46
CA GLU A 26 -1.69 10.93 3.93
C GLU A 26 -3.08 10.87 3.30
N PHE A 27 -3.28 9.87 2.43
CA PHE A 27 -4.57 9.64 1.80
C PHE A 27 -5.68 9.47 2.87
N ASN A 28 -6.77 10.23 2.74
CA ASN A 28 -7.96 10.23 3.59
C ASN A 28 -7.90 10.93 4.95
N VAL A 29 -6.81 11.64 5.30
CA VAL A 29 -6.78 12.53 6.47
C VAL A 29 -6.77 13.99 6.03
N ASN A 30 -7.73 14.81 6.46
CA ASN A 30 -7.72 16.27 6.22
C ASN A 30 -6.76 17.03 7.15
N GLN A 31 -5.73 16.36 7.66
CA GLN A 31 -4.78 16.89 8.63
C GLN A 31 -3.37 16.49 8.22
N CYS A 32 -2.42 17.42 8.35
CA CYS A 32 -1.01 17.12 8.14
C CYS A 32 -0.48 16.34 9.35
N GLN A 33 0.20 15.23 9.08
CA GLN A 33 0.84 14.40 10.10
C GLN A 33 2.29 14.12 9.71
N CYS A 34 3.08 13.69 10.69
CA CYS A 34 4.46 13.32 10.44
C CYS A 34 4.53 11.96 9.77
N VAL A 35 4.97 11.95 8.51
CA VAL A 35 5.20 10.73 7.74
C VAL A 35 6.70 10.46 7.72
N TYR A 36 7.08 9.21 7.96
CA TYR A 36 8.48 8.77 7.99
C TYR A 36 8.70 7.72 6.92
N GLY A 37 9.63 8.00 6.01
CA GLY A 37 9.93 7.16 4.88
C GLY A 37 11.37 6.67 4.85
N CYS A 38 11.81 6.27 3.67
CA CYS A 38 13.17 5.80 3.40
C CYS A 38 13.81 6.63 2.28
N LEU A 39 15.13 6.69 2.27
CA LEU A 39 15.94 7.22 1.16
C LEU A 39 16.77 6.13 0.49
N GLN A 40 17.02 5.03 1.22
CA GLN A 40 17.75 3.85 0.75
C GLN A 40 17.28 2.60 1.47
N ASP A 41 17.55 1.42 0.91
CA ASP A 41 17.08 0.13 1.45
C ASP A 41 17.52 -0.16 2.89
N SER A 42 18.64 0.41 3.34
CA SER A 42 19.10 0.23 4.72
C SER A 42 18.25 0.99 5.74
N ASP A 43 17.38 1.89 5.29
CA ASP A 43 16.42 2.59 6.15
C ASP A 43 15.18 1.72 6.45
N CYS A 44 14.99 0.65 5.67
CA CYS A 44 13.88 -0.29 5.80
C CYS A 44 14.27 -1.56 6.56
N ALA A 45 13.28 -2.38 6.94
CA ALA A 45 13.55 -3.68 7.54
C ALA A 45 14.28 -4.61 6.56
N SER A 46 14.86 -5.71 7.07
CA SER A 46 15.64 -6.65 6.25
C SER A 46 14.81 -7.29 5.11
N ASP A 47 13.51 -7.44 5.34
CA ASP A 47 12.51 -8.00 4.41
C ASP A 47 11.75 -6.92 3.61
N GLU A 48 12.33 -5.72 3.51
CA GLU A 48 11.77 -4.57 2.82
C GLU A 48 12.77 -3.90 1.88
N LEU A 49 12.23 -3.21 0.88
CA LEU A 49 12.94 -2.40 -0.11
C LEU A 49 12.40 -0.97 -0.07
N CYS A 50 13.29 0.01 -0.27
CA CYS A 50 12.88 1.40 -0.33
C CYS A 50 12.36 1.74 -1.73
N GLU A 51 11.04 1.86 -1.87
CA GLU A 51 10.47 2.42 -3.09
C GLU A 51 10.63 3.94 -3.04
N CYS A 52 11.45 4.47 -3.96
CA CYS A 52 11.70 5.90 -4.08
C CYS A 52 10.39 6.68 -4.28
N GLY A 53 10.22 7.73 -3.49
CA GLY A 53 9.07 8.62 -3.53
C GLY A 53 9.49 10.06 -3.27
N THR A 54 8.54 10.99 -3.44
CA THR A 54 8.75 12.41 -3.11
C THR A 54 7.73 12.82 -2.05
N PRO A 55 8.14 13.41 -0.92
CA PRO A 55 9.50 13.86 -0.57
C PRO A 55 10.43 12.77 0.00
N VAL A 56 9.89 11.63 0.44
CA VAL A 56 10.63 10.45 0.88
C VAL A 56 9.99 9.20 0.29
N GLY A 57 10.74 8.11 0.19
CA GLY A 57 10.25 6.81 -0.25
C GLY A 57 9.44 6.08 0.83
N ARG A 58 8.92 4.90 0.47
CA ARG A 58 8.20 4.01 1.40
C ARG A 58 8.85 2.63 1.40
N CYS A 59 8.89 2.01 2.58
CA CYS A 59 9.35 0.64 2.72
C CYS A 59 8.25 -0.32 2.29
N LEU A 60 8.49 -1.08 1.23
CA LEU A 60 7.59 -2.12 0.74
C LEU A 60 8.17 -3.49 1.05
N LYS A 61 7.30 -4.46 1.39
CA LYS A 61 7.72 -5.85 1.58
C LYS A 61 8.40 -6.37 0.32
N ALA A 62 9.48 -7.11 0.49
CA ALA A 62 10.31 -7.55 -0.60
C ALA A 62 10.93 -8.92 -0.31
N SER A 63 10.70 -9.90 -1.19
CA SER A 63 11.43 -11.18 -1.17
C SER A 63 12.72 -11.16 -2.00
N CYS A 64 12.94 -10.09 -2.76
CA CYS A 64 14.14 -9.80 -3.55
C CYS A 64 14.47 -8.30 -3.45
N LYS A 65 15.76 -7.93 -3.57
CA LYS A 65 16.19 -6.53 -3.62
C LYS A 65 16.67 -6.12 -5.02
N SER A 66 17.06 -7.08 -5.82
CA SER A 66 17.52 -6.90 -7.18
C SER A 66 17.21 -8.14 -8.01
N GLY A 67 17.29 -8.03 -9.34
CA GLY A 67 17.18 -9.20 -10.22
C GLY A 67 18.25 -10.26 -9.97
N ALA A 68 19.36 -9.93 -9.30
CA ALA A 68 20.39 -10.90 -8.95
C ALA A 68 19.99 -11.82 -7.78
N ASP A 69 18.99 -11.44 -6.99
CA ASP A 69 18.46 -12.28 -5.91
C ASP A 69 17.52 -13.37 -6.42
N CYS A 70 17.12 -13.29 -7.70
CA CYS A 70 16.19 -14.21 -8.32
C CYS A 70 16.92 -15.31 -9.08
N THR A 71 16.55 -16.56 -8.82
CA THR A 71 17.07 -17.72 -9.55
C THR A 71 16.64 -17.72 -11.02
N GLU A 72 15.44 -17.21 -11.28
CA GLU A 72 14.87 -17.00 -12.61
C GLU A 72 14.17 -15.63 -12.64
N GLY A 73 14.02 -15.05 -13.83
CA GLY A 73 13.30 -13.78 -14.00
C GLY A 73 14.01 -12.57 -13.38
N GLY A 74 13.23 -11.51 -13.13
CA GLY A 74 13.69 -10.30 -12.44
C GLY A 74 12.94 -10.09 -11.12
N CYS A 75 13.45 -9.19 -10.29
CA CYS A 75 12.73 -8.70 -9.13
C CYS A 75 11.75 -7.61 -9.59
N ALA A 76 10.46 -7.91 -9.52
CA ALA A 76 9.40 -7.04 -10.01
C ALA A 76 8.42 -6.67 -8.90
N GLN A 77 7.69 -5.58 -9.12
CA GLN A 77 6.65 -5.12 -8.22
C GLN A 77 5.34 -5.83 -8.54
N HIS A 78 4.66 -6.31 -7.51
CA HIS A 78 3.38 -6.99 -7.60
C HIS A 78 2.38 -6.41 -6.59
N GLU A 79 1.10 -6.49 -6.92
CA GLU A 79 0.03 -6.17 -5.98
C GLU A 79 -0.26 -7.37 -5.07
N ILE A 80 -0.23 -7.15 -3.75
CA ILE A 80 -0.46 -8.17 -2.72
C ILE A 80 -1.75 -7.94 -1.93
N GLY A 81 -2.23 -8.97 -1.23
CA GLY A 81 -3.44 -8.87 -0.41
C GLY A 81 -4.74 -8.88 -1.22
N MET A 82 -5.55 -7.82 -1.16
CA MET A 82 -6.84 -7.77 -1.86
C MET A 82 -6.69 -7.09 -3.23
N PRO A 83 -6.97 -7.78 -4.34
CA PRO A 83 -6.84 -7.22 -5.70
C PRO A 83 -7.55 -5.87 -5.87
N GLY A 84 -6.78 -4.83 -6.20
CA GLY A 84 -7.26 -3.48 -6.51
C GLY A 84 -7.17 -2.50 -5.36
N CYS A 85 -6.61 -2.90 -4.21
CA CYS A 85 -6.43 -2.04 -3.06
C CYS A 85 -5.06 -1.34 -3.00
N GLY A 86 -4.16 -1.64 -3.94
CA GLY A 86 -2.91 -0.90 -4.09
C GLY A 86 -1.84 -1.24 -3.05
N THR A 87 -1.99 -2.34 -2.31
CA THR A 87 -0.89 -2.85 -1.47
C THR A 87 0.13 -3.50 -2.39
N GLN A 88 1.38 -3.05 -2.33
CA GLN A 88 2.42 -3.50 -3.24
C GLN A 88 3.58 -4.15 -2.49
N ALA A 89 4.23 -5.10 -3.15
CA ALA A 89 5.45 -5.75 -2.69
C ALA A 89 6.36 -6.07 -3.87
N TYR A 90 7.63 -6.37 -3.59
CA TYR A 90 8.58 -6.88 -4.57
C TYR A 90 8.77 -8.39 -4.41
N ALA A 91 8.72 -9.11 -5.53
CA ALA A 91 8.99 -10.54 -5.56
C ALA A 91 9.69 -10.95 -6.85
N CYS A 92 10.34 -12.11 -6.82
CA CYS A 92 10.96 -12.69 -8.00
C CYS A 92 9.90 -13.21 -8.95
N GLN A 93 10.05 -12.89 -10.23
CA GLN A 93 9.24 -13.48 -11.28
C GLN A 93 9.61 -14.95 -11.47
N THR A 94 8.61 -15.78 -11.72
CA THR A 94 8.78 -17.21 -11.95
C THR A 94 8.13 -17.63 -13.26
N LYS A 95 8.50 -18.79 -13.80
CA LYS A 95 7.79 -19.37 -14.95
C LYS A 95 6.37 -19.83 -14.63
N ALA A 96 6.01 -19.88 -13.35
CA ALA A 96 4.65 -20.20 -12.92
C ALA A 96 3.74 -18.97 -12.94
N ASP A 97 4.30 -17.77 -13.13
CA ASP A 97 3.54 -16.53 -13.22
C ASP A 97 2.64 -16.54 -14.47
N GLU A 98 1.36 -16.29 -14.27
CA GLU A 98 0.38 -16.15 -15.36
C GLU A 98 0.49 -14.77 -16.04
N CYS A 99 0.97 -13.76 -15.32
CA CYS A 99 1.02 -12.37 -15.76
C CYS A 99 2.26 -11.67 -15.20
N VAL A 100 2.69 -10.59 -15.86
CA VAL A 100 3.76 -9.70 -15.35
C VAL A 100 3.18 -8.35 -14.94
N SER A 101 2.09 -7.95 -15.58
CA SER A 101 1.45 -6.67 -15.43
C SER A 101 -0.06 -6.79 -15.59
N ASN A 102 -0.80 -5.79 -15.12
CA ASN A 102 -2.25 -5.72 -15.32
C ASN A 102 -2.64 -5.76 -16.81
N GLN A 103 -1.74 -5.34 -17.71
CA GLN A 103 -1.97 -5.37 -19.16
C GLN A 103 -2.11 -6.80 -19.68
N ASP A 104 -1.41 -7.77 -19.09
CA ASP A 104 -1.47 -9.18 -19.48
C ASP A 104 -2.83 -9.80 -19.13
N CYS A 105 -3.52 -9.21 -18.14
CA CYS A 105 -4.84 -9.62 -17.69
C CYS A 105 -6.00 -8.89 -18.37
N LEU A 106 -5.74 -7.97 -19.30
CA LEU A 106 -6.82 -7.27 -20.03
C LEU A 106 -7.48 -8.16 -21.09
N ASP A 107 -6.72 -9.10 -21.65
CA ASP A 107 -7.23 -10.06 -22.63
C ASP A 107 -7.84 -11.32 -21.97
N SER A 108 -7.64 -11.50 -20.66
CA SER A 108 -8.29 -12.57 -19.91
C SER A 108 -9.78 -12.26 -19.77
N LYS A 109 -10.63 -13.28 -19.92
CA LYS A 109 -12.10 -13.10 -19.89
C LYS A 109 -12.62 -12.55 -18.56
N GLN A 110 -11.80 -12.54 -17.51
CA GLN A 110 -12.15 -11.98 -16.22
C GLN A 110 -12.00 -10.45 -16.14
N GLY A 111 -11.16 -9.83 -16.99
CA GLY A 111 -10.75 -8.42 -16.82
C GLY A 111 -10.03 -8.25 -15.47
N GLY A 112 -8.71 -8.41 -15.45
CA GLY A 112 -8.00 -8.69 -14.21
C GLY A 112 -6.91 -7.70 -13.82
N LEU A 113 -6.52 -7.77 -12.55
CA LEU A 113 -5.27 -7.27 -12.02
C LEU A 113 -4.29 -8.43 -11.90
N CYS A 114 -3.02 -8.16 -12.18
CA CYS A 114 -1.96 -9.12 -11.95
C CYS A 114 -1.61 -9.09 -10.46
N HIS A 115 -1.98 -10.16 -9.77
CA HIS A 115 -2.02 -10.20 -8.32
C HIS A 115 -1.25 -11.39 -7.78
N VAL A 116 -0.72 -11.27 -6.56
CA VAL A 116 -0.13 -12.38 -5.82
C VAL A 116 -0.63 -12.37 -4.37
N GLU A 117 -1.04 -13.53 -3.85
CA GLU A 117 -1.60 -13.62 -2.49
C GLU A 117 -0.53 -13.31 -1.44
N ASN A 118 0.65 -13.94 -1.54
CA ASN A 118 1.81 -13.68 -0.68
C ASN A 118 3.08 -13.41 -1.49
N PRO A 119 4.03 -12.62 -0.97
CA PRO A 119 5.33 -12.43 -1.61
C PRO A 119 6.03 -13.76 -1.91
N GLY A 120 6.27 -14.06 -3.19
CA GLY A 120 6.93 -15.28 -3.65
C GLY A 120 6.00 -16.37 -4.19
N ASP A 121 4.68 -16.21 -4.05
CA ASP A 121 3.73 -17.05 -4.80
C ASP A 121 3.71 -16.64 -6.29
N PRO A 122 3.28 -17.52 -7.21
CA PRO A 122 3.09 -17.15 -8.60
C PRO A 122 1.97 -16.12 -8.74
N THR A 123 2.15 -15.14 -9.64
CA THR A 123 1.11 -14.15 -9.91
C THR A 123 -0.01 -14.74 -10.78
N THR A 124 -1.26 -14.42 -10.45
CA THR A 124 -2.46 -14.83 -11.19
C THR A 124 -3.29 -13.63 -11.63
N CYS A 125 -4.07 -13.81 -12.69
CA CYS A 125 -5.02 -12.78 -13.13
C CYS A 125 -6.31 -12.86 -12.32
N GLU A 126 -6.49 -11.94 -11.37
CA GLU A 126 -7.66 -11.88 -10.49
C GLU A 126 -8.57 -10.70 -10.84
N PRO A 127 -9.91 -10.84 -10.75
CA PRO A 127 -10.81 -9.71 -10.92
C PRO A 127 -10.63 -8.68 -9.80
N PHE A 128 -10.90 -7.41 -10.10
CA PHE A 128 -10.90 -6.34 -9.10
C PHE A 128 -11.86 -6.69 -7.95
N SER A 129 -11.34 -6.76 -6.71
CA SER A 129 -12.10 -7.15 -5.51
C SER A 129 -12.03 -6.11 -4.39
N CYS A 130 -11.30 -5.00 -4.59
CA CYS A 130 -11.17 -3.98 -3.58
C CYS A 130 -12.50 -3.32 -3.23
N ALA A 131 -12.92 -3.48 -1.98
CA ALA A 131 -14.23 -3.12 -1.49
C ALA A 131 -14.12 -2.20 -0.25
N VAL A 132 -13.58 -1.00 -0.42
CA VAL A 132 -13.52 0.00 0.66
C VAL A 132 -14.92 0.56 0.92
N GLY A 133 -15.45 0.37 2.13
CA GLY A 133 -16.71 0.99 2.56
C GLY A 133 -17.99 0.37 1.99
N ARG A 134 -17.98 -0.92 1.61
CA ARG A 134 -19.22 -1.61 1.19
C ARG A 134 -20.32 -1.41 2.24
N PRO A 135 -21.55 -1.00 1.84
CA PRO A 135 -22.64 -0.80 2.80
C PRO A 135 -22.87 -2.08 3.60
N LEU A 136 -23.08 -1.93 4.91
CA LEU A 136 -23.43 -3.05 5.78
C LEU A 136 -24.72 -3.69 5.25
N VAL A 137 -24.60 -4.93 4.79
CA VAL A 137 -25.77 -5.75 4.47
C VAL A 137 -26.35 -6.23 5.79
N VAL A 138 -27.49 -5.67 6.17
CA VAL A 138 -28.26 -6.10 7.35
C VAL A 138 -29.49 -6.83 6.82
N GLU A 139 -29.61 -8.12 7.15
CA GLU A 139 -30.74 -8.98 6.74
C GLU A 139 -30.93 -9.08 5.22
N GLN A 140 -29.84 -9.21 4.46
CA GLN A 140 -29.86 -9.25 2.98
C GLN A 140 -30.42 -7.99 2.30
N ALA A 141 -30.61 -6.90 3.04
CA ALA A 141 -30.97 -5.60 2.50
C ALA A 141 -29.79 -4.64 2.60
N TRP A 142 -29.49 -3.95 1.49
CA TRP A 142 -28.56 -2.82 1.48
C TRP A 142 -29.16 -1.70 2.34
N ARG A 143 -28.51 -1.34 3.44
CA ARG A 143 -28.93 -0.21 4.28
C ARG A 143 -27.89 0.90 4.24
N LEU A 144 -28.34 2.11 3.97
CA LEU A 144 -27.56 3.30 4.27
C LEU A 144 -27.67 3.57 5.77
N ALA A 145 -26.53 3.76 6.43
CA ALA A 145 -26.54 4.25 7.81
C ALA A 145 -27.25 5.61 7.83
N THR A 146 -28.17 5.80 8.77
CA THR A 146 -28.83 7.10 8.95
C THR A 146 -27.78 8.09 9.48
N LEU A 147 -27.65 9.24 8.82
CA LEU A 147 -26.80 10.33 9.31
C LEU A 147 -27.30 10.76 10.70
N GLN A 148 -26.57 10.41 11.75
CA GLN A 148 -26.80 10.96 13.08
C GLN A 148 -25.94 12.20 13.27
N ALA A 149 -26.55 13.38 13.21
CA ALA A 149 -25.94 14.58 13.74
C ALA A 149 -25.98 14.49 15.28
N SER A 150 -24.82 14.35 15.91
CA SER A 150 -24.70 14.47 17.37
C SER A 150 -23.66 15.52 17.73
N SER A 151 -23.94 16.30 18.76
CA SER A 151 -22.98 17.21 19.38
C SER A 151 -22.07 16.50 20.39
N ALA A 152 -22.02 15.16 20.36
CA ALA A 152 -21.24 14.35 21.30
C ALA A 152 -19.75 14.27 20.93
N TRP A 153 -19.35 14.89 19.82
CA TRP A 153 -17.96 14.98 19.33
C TRP A 153 -17.42 16.41 19.42
N GLY A 154 -17.81 17.15 20.46
CA GLY A 154 -17.39 18.53 20.73
C GLY A 154 -16.40 18.61 21.88
#